data_AF-A0A7W1QE02-F1
#
_entry.id   AF-A0A7W1QE02-F1
#
_cell.length_a   1.000
_cell.length_b   1.000
_cell.length_c   1.000
_cell.angle_alpha   90.00
_cell.angle_beta   90.00
_cell.angle_gamma   90.00
#
_symmetry.space_group_name_H-M   'P 1'
#
loop_
_entity.id
_entity.type
_entity.pdbx_description
1 polymer ?
#
loop_
_entity_poly.entity_id
_entity_poly.type
_entity_poly.pdbx_seq_one_letter_code
_entity_poly.pdbx_strand_id
1 'polypeptide(L)'
;MAIVGQPSATTEQAASEPVASEQITPGPPSGGWSPDKRFLGIAITVDIVALVLAYVAISVPLQGPKLTGEEVDQHWVVAAIGALIVAIGFTFVLFKTSRRPKAEMSAASAVVAAQAAAGTLPRVPRTLKFEITPKQKTKRALILSVAVLAPLLLVGAPPALIWFAMLAPLIPYVVKEARYKQARYGVFALFVLMGVLQMLHMVEHSVQVGQLVATAGDLSRSHGIFGQLDFEAVHFITDTLLWIGLGLLVTILRERNVWLWIAFIAASLHEVEHLYLFWLHIFDNNFYLAGGFNGIMGHNGIIGSPLDRPYLHYTYNLIVFVPMLIAIWDEARRMDVRHPQPASAQAAG
;
A
#
# COMPACT_ATOMS: atom_id res chain seq x y z
N MET A 1 -31.16 -44.02 -45.94
CA MET A 1 -31.58 -42.62 -45.71
C MET A 1 -32.98 -42.65 -45.14
N ALA A 2 -33.10 -42.60 -43.80
CA ALA A 2 -34.39 -42.56 -43.11
C ALA A 2 -34.41 -41.29 -42.26
N ILE A 3 -35.30 -40.36 -42.60
CA ILE A 3 -35.49 -39.09 -41.91
C ILE A 3 -36.49 -39.37 -40.78
N VAL A 4 -35.98 -39.41 -39.55
CA VAL A 4 -36.79 -39.52 -38.32
C VAL A 4 -37.18 -38.11 -37.89
N GLY A 5 -38.47 -37.80 -37.99
CA GLY A 5 -39.04 -36.52 -37.55
C GLY A 5 -39.03 -36.39 -36.03
N GLN A 6 -38.55 -35.25 -35.54
CA GLN A 6 -38.66 -34.88 -34.13
C GLN A 6 -40.01 -34.18 -33.85
N PRO A 7 -40.64 -34.43 -32.69
CA PRO A 7 -41.84 -33.73 -32.26
C PRO A 7 -41.50 -32.35 -31.70
N SER A 8 -42.20 -31.34 -32.20
CA SER A 8 -42.18 -29.96 -31.73
C SER A 8 -42.86 -29.87 -30.36
N ALA A 9 -42.08 -29.76 -29.28
CA ALA A 9 -42.59 -29.41 -27.97
C ALA A 9 -42.81 -27.89 -27.90
N THR A 10 -44.06 -27.47 -28.02
CA THR A 10 -44.52 -26.13 -27.66
C THR A 10 -44.49 -26.00 -26.14
N THR A 11 -43.42 -25.42 -25.62
CA THR A 11 -43.33 -25.01 -24.22
C THR A 11 -44.16 -23.74 -24.04
N GLU A 12 -45.35 -23.91 -23.45
CA GLU A 12 -46.25 -22.85 -23.03
C GLU A 12 -45.55 -22.02 -21.94
N GLN A 13 -45.07 -20.85 -22.33
CA GLN A 13 -44.35 -19.93 -21.46
C GLN A 13 -45.38 -19.19 -20.60
N ALA A 14 -45.58 -19.67 -19.37
CA ALA A 14 -46.44 -19.01 -18.38
C ALA A 14 -45.98 -17.56 -18.19
N ALA A 15 -46.87 -16.61 -18.52
CA ALA A 15 -46.66 -15.19 -18.33
C ALA A 15 -46.45 -14.91 -16.83
N SER A 16 -45.19 -14.67 -16.44
CA SER A 16 -44.84 -14.19 -15.11
C SER A 16 -45.50 -12.83 -14.88
N GLU A 17 -46.37 -12.76 -13.87
CA GLU A 17 -46.97 -11.50 -13.43
C GLU A 17 -45.88 -10.44 -13.18
N PRO A 18 -46.08 -9.19 -13.61
CA PRO A 18 -45.13 -8.12 -13.33
C PRO A 18 -45.08 -7.92 -11.82
N VAL A 19 -43.98 -8.33 -11.20
CA VAL A 19 -43.67 -8.01 -9.80
C VAL A 19 -43.69 -6.49 -9.69
N ALA A 20 -44.69 -5.97 -8.97
CA ALA A 20 -44.85 -4.55 -8.72
C ALA A 20 -43.52 -4.02 -8.16
N SER A 21 -42.84 -3.21 -8.97
CA SER A 21 -41.65 -2.48 -8.57
C SER A 21 -42.05 -1.50 -7.48
N GLU A 22 -41.92 -1.95 -6.23
CA GLU A 22 -42.11 -1.13 -5.06
C GLU A 22 -41.22 0.11 -5.21
N GLN A 23 -41.84 1.25 -5.49
CA GLN A 23 -41.15 2.53 -5.61
C GLN A 23 -40.59 2.85 -4.23
N ILE A 24 -39.31 2.54 -4.02
CA ILE A 24 -38.56 2.97 -2.86
C ILE A 24 -38.46 4.49 -2.94
N THR A 25 -39.40 5.20 -2.32
CA THR A 25 -39.32 6.65 -2.14
C THR A 25 -38.11 6.92 -1.25
N PRO A 26 -37.08 7.64 -1.72
CA PRO A 26 -35.92 7.96 -0.90
C PRO A 26 -36.38 8.84 0.26
N GLY A 27 -36.24 8.34 1.48
CA GLY A 27 -36.49 9.14 2.68
C GLY A 27 -35.61 10.40 2.70
N PRO A 28 -36.01 11.43 3.47
CA PRO A 28 -35.22 12.66 3.57
C PRO A 28 -33.79 12.34 4.05
N PRO A 29 -32.76 13.01 3.49
CA PRO A 29 -31.38 12.76 3.88
C PRO A 29 -31.18 13.14 5.34
N SER A 30 -31.20 12.15 6.23
CA SER A 30 -30.88 12.32 7.65
C SER A 30 -29.36 12.49 7.79
N GLY A 31 -28.84 13.67 7.43
CA GLY A 31 -27.42 13.86 7.11
C GLY A 31 -26.63 14.71 8.10
N GLY A 32 -26.62 14.36 9.38
CA GLY A 32 -25.51 14.80 10.23
C GLY A 32 -24.23 14.13 9.73
N TRP A 33 -23.21 14.89 9.33
CA TRP A 33 -21.92 14.31 8.96
C TRP A 33 -21.32 13.63 10.18
N SER A 34 -21.36 12.30 10.22
CA SER A 34 -20.60 11.51 11.20
C SER A 34 -19.32 11.02 10.52
N PRO A 35 -18.12 11.37 11.02
CA PRO A 35 -16.89 10.86 10.47
C PRO A 35 -16.90 9.32 10.51
N ASP A 36 -16.52 8.68 9.40
CA ASP A 36 -16.38 7.23 9.35
C ASP A 36 -15.35 6.81 10.43
N LYS A 37 -15.70 5.79 11.21
CA LYS A 37 -14.85 5.23 12.28
C LYS A 37 -13.44 4.90 11.78
N ARG A 38 -13.29 4.59 10.48
CA ARG A 38 -11.96 4.41 9.85
C ARG A 38 -11.13 5.67 9.86
N PHE A 39 -11.71 6.80 9.46
CA PHE A 39 -11.03 8.09 9.48
C PHE A 39 -10.58 8.44 10.89
N LEU A 40 -11.43 8.18 11.89
CA LEU A 40 -11.05 8.41 13.29
C LEU A 40 -9.88 7.51 13.72
N GLY A 41 -9.91 6.21 13.39
CA GLY A 41 -8.80 5.31 13.70
C GLY A 41 -7.49 5.69 13.00
N ILE A 42 -7.56 6.16 11.76
CA ILE A 42 -6.41 6.66 11.00
C ILE A 42 -5.88 7.93 11.63
N ALA A 43 -6.75 8.90 11.93
CA ALA A 43 -6.36 10.15 12.57
C ALA A 43 -5.63 9.88 13.88
N ILE A 44 -6.19 9.03 14.75
CA ILE A 44 -5.54 8.62 16.00
C ILE A 44 -4.17 7.97 15.74
N THR A 45 -4.08 7.06 14.75
CA THR A 45 -2.81 6.38 14.44
C THR A 45 -1.77 7.37 13.92
N VAL A 46 -2.16 8.27 13.01
CA VAL A 46 -1.30 9.31 12.46
C VAL A 46 -0.85 10.27 13.55
N ASP A 47 -1.75 10.70 14.44
CA ASP A 47 -1.43 11.58 15.56
C ASP A 47 -0.44 10.94 16.53
N ILE A 48 -0.64 9.65 16.89
CA ILE A 48 0.30 8.92 17.74
C ILE A 48 1.67 8.84 17.09
N VAL A 49 1.74 8.49 15.80
CA VAL A 49 3.03 8.39 15.10
C VAL A 49 3.67 9.77 14.98
N ALA A 50 2.92 10.82 14.66
CA ALA A 50 3.43 12.19 14.60
C ALA A 50 3.99 12.65 15.95
N LEU A 51 3.30 12.36 17.06
CA LEU A 51 3.79 12.67 18.41
C LEU A 51 5.07 11.90 18.75
N VAL A 52 5.15 10.62 18.40
CA VAL A 52 6.36 9.81 18.60
C VAL A 52 7.51 10.36 17.76
N LEU A 53 7.28 10.69 16.50
CA LEU A 53 8.32 11.24 15.62
C LEU A 53 8.77 12.63 16.09
N ALA A 54 7.86 13.49 16.53
CA ALA A 54 8.22 14.78 17.11
C ALA A 54 9.06 14.62 18.38
N TYR A 55 8.68 13.70 19.27
CA TYR A 55 9.46 13.39 20.47
C TYR A 55 10.85 12.87 20.13
N VAL A 56 10.94 11.92 19.19
CA VAL A 56 12.21 11.31 18.78
C VAL A 56 13.10 12.35 18.08
N ALA A 57 12.56 13.18 17.19
CA ALA A 57 13.34 14.22 16.50
C ALA A 57 13.96 15.24 17.47
N ILE A 58 13.28 15.54 18.58
CA ILE A 58 13.80 16.46 19.61
C ILE A 58 14.79 15.73 20.53
N SER A 59 14.52 14.47 20.88
CA SER A 59 15.25 13.75 21.93
C SER A 59 16.43 12.93 21.42
N VAL A 60 16.46 12.63 20.12
CA VAL A 60 17.45 11.77 19.45
C VAL A 60 17.91 12.48 18.17
N PRO A 61 18.66 13.59 18.27
CA PRO A 61 19.15 14.29 17.07
C PRO A 61 20.12 13.40 16.30
N LEU A 62 20.04 13.44 14.96
CA LEU A 62 20.95 12.68 14.12
C LEU A 62 22.39 13.22 14.25
N GLN A 63 23.34 12.31 14.43
CA GLN A 63 24.76 12.62 14.39
C GLN A 63 25.27 12.45 12.96
N GLY A 64 25.53 13.56 12.27
CA GLY A 64 25.98 13.53 10.88
C GLY A 64 26.46 14.88 10.36
N PRO A 65 27.15 14.89 9.21
CA PRO A 65 27.59 16.13 8.57
C PRO A 65 26.37 16.95 8.14
N LYS A 66 26.46 18.27 8.32
CA LYS A 66 25.42 19.24 7.97
C LYS A 66 26.02 20.24 7.01
N LEU A 67 25.35 20.45 5.88
CA LEU A 67 25.75 21.45 4.91
C LEU A 67 25.43 22.86 5.43
N THR A 68 26.20 23.82 4.96
CA THR A 68 25.88 25.25 5.08
C THR A 68 24.81 25.63 4.06
N GLY A 69 24.07 26.73 4.31
CA GLY A 69 23.02 27.18 3.38
C GLY A 69 23.55 27.48 1.97
N GLU A 70 24.78 27.99 1.84
CA GLU A 70 25.39 28.32 0.55
C GLU A 70 25.70 27.07 -0.30
N GLU A 71 26.09 25.96 0.35
CA GLU A 71 26.34 24.69 -0.35
C GLU A 71 25.03 24.07 -0.85
N VAL A 72 23.96 24.20 -0.07
CA VAL A 72 22.63 23.66 -0.39
C VAL A 72 22.03 24.32 -1.63
N ASP A 73 22.25 25.62 -1.83
CA ASP A 73 21.67 26.38 -2.94
C ASP A 73 22.18 25.94 -4.32
N GLN A 74 23.34 25.28 -4.38
CA GLN A 74 23.95 24.84 -5.64
C GLN A 74 23.15 23.73 -6.34
N HIS A 75 22.30 23.00 -5.61
CA HIS A 75 21.59 21.82 -6.13
C HIS A 75 20.08 22.01 -6.29
N TRP A 76 19.56 23.23 -6.11
CA TRP A 76 18.14 23.57 -6.32
C TRP A 76 17.62 23.18 -7.71
N VAL A 77 18.47 23.30 -8.74
CA VAL A 77 18.12 22.93 -10.13
C VAL A 77 17.82 21.44 -10.23
N VAL A 78 18.55 20.58 -9.51
CA VAL A 78 18.33 19.12 -9.51
C VAL A 78 16.97 18.80 -8.87
N ALA A 79 16.66 19.44 -7.73
CA ALA A 79 15.36 19.29 -7.08
C ALA A 79 14.20 19.75 -7.99
N ALA A 80 14.36 20.88 -8.68
CA ALA A 80 13.37 21.38 -9.63
C ALA A 80 13.15 20.43 -10.82
N ILE A 81 14.20 19.82 -11.35
CA ILE A 81 14.11 18.81 -12.42
C ILE A 81 13.36 17.56 -11.92
N GLY A 82 13.70 17.06 -10.72
CA GLY A 82 12.99 15.94 -10.10
C GLY A 82 11.49 16.22 -9.95
N ALA A 83 11.14 17.41 -9.45
CA ALA A 83 9.74 17.86 -9.33
C ALA A 83 9.03 17.94 -10.69
N LEU A 84 9.71 18.43 -11.74
CA LEU A 84 9.17 18.49 -13.09
C LEU A 84 8.88 17.11 -13.66
N ILE A 85 9.78 16.13 -13.49
CA ILE A 85 9.59 14.74 -13.94
C ILE A 85 8.32 14.15 -13.31
N VAL A 86 8.18 14.30 -11.98
CA VAL A 86 6.99 13.82 -11.26
C VAL A 86 5.73 14.54 -11.72
N ALA A 87 5.78 15.87 -11.90
CA ALA A 87 4.64 16.66 -12.36
C ALA A 87 4.14 16.23 -13.75
N ILE A 88 5.06 15.89 -14.67
CA ILE A 88 4.72 15.35 -15.99
C ILE A 88 3.99 14.00 -15.85
N GLY A 89 4.55 13.07 -15.06
CA GLY A 89 3.93 11.76 -14.82
C GLY A 89 2.55 11.87 -14.16
N PHE A 90 2.43 12.75 -13.16
CA PHE A 90 1.17 13.04 -12.48
C PHE A 90 0.12 13.61 -13.44
N THR A 91 0.51 14.59 -14.27
CA THR A 91 -0.36 15.20 -15.28
C THR A 91 -0.84 14.17 -16.31
N PHE A 92 0.03 13.23 -16.72
CA PHE A 92 -0.36 12.13 -17.59
C PHE A 92 -1.44 11.23 -16.94
N VAL A 93 -1.30 10.89 -15.67
CA VAL A 93 -2.31 10.12 -14.93
C VAL A 93 -3.63 10.88 -14.81
N LEU A 94 -3.59 12.18 -14.50
CA LEU A 94 -4.77 13.05 -14.48
C LEU A 94 -5.47 13.10 -15.84
N PHE A 95 -4.70 13.27 -16.93
CA PHE A 95 -5.23 13.30 -18.29
C PHE A 95 -5.86 11.97 -18.70
N LYS A 96 -5.23 10.83 -18.38
CA LYS A 96 -5.76 9.50 -18.66
C LYS A 96 -7.01 9.18 -17.85
N THR A 97 -7.14 9.72 -16.65
CA THR A 97 -8.31 9.51 -15.79
C THR A 97 -9.46 10.47 -16.11
N SER A 98 -9.18 11.72 -16.51
CA SER A 98 -10.19 12.70 -16.90
C SER A 98 -10.89 12.37 -18.22
N ARG A 99 -10.18 11.71 -19.15
CA ARG A 99 -10.74 11.20 -20.40
C ARG A 99 -11.59 9.95 -20.27
N ARG A 100 -11.71 9.39 -19.05
CA ARG A 100 -12.62 8.26 -18.86
C ARG A 100 -14.06 8.74 -18.99
N PRO A 101 -14.93 7.97 -19.65
CA PRO A 101 -16.36 8.18 -19.52
C PRO A 101 -16.67 8.22 -18.02
N LYS A 102 -17.51 9.18 -17.58
CA LYS A 102 -18.08 9.16 -16.23
C LYS A 102 -18.87 7.87 -16.13
N ALA A 103 -18.21 6.79 -15.74
CA ALA A 103 -18.87 5.53 -15.50
C ALA A 103 -19.89 5.82 -14.39
N GLU A 104 -21.15 5.49 -14.65
CA GLU A 104 -22.11 5.30 -13.57
C GLU A 104 -21.44 4.44 -12.51
N MET A 105 -21.64 4.79 -11.24
CA MET A 105 -21.17 3.97 -10.11
C MET A 105 -21.42 2.51 -10.47
N SER A 106 -20.35 1.71 -10.53
CA SER A 106 -20.54 0.32 -10.93
C SER A 106 -21.54 -0.33 -9.98
N ALA A 107 -22.29 -1.31 -10.48
CA ALA A 107 -23.17 -2.11 -9.65
C ALA A 107 -22.46 -2.63 -8.38
N ALA A 108 -21.15 -2.93 -8.45
CA ALA A 108 -20.37 -3.35 -7.30
C ALA A 108 -20.21 -2.24 -6.24
N SER A 109 -19.94 -1.00 -6.64
CA SER A 109 -19.87 0.15 -5.73
C SER A 109 -21.22 0.39 -5.03
N ALA A 110 -22.33 0.31 -5.77
CA ALA A 110 -23.66 0.48 -5.22
C ALA A 110 -24.00 -0.63 -4.21
N VAL A 111 -23.68 -1.89 -4.53
CA VAL A 111 -23.88 -3.03 -3.62
C VAL A 111 -23.03 -2.89 -2.36
N VAL A 112 -21.75 -2.52 -2.47
CA VAL A 112 -20.89 -2.30 -1.28
C VAL A 112 -21.43 -1.16 -0.42
N ALA A 113 -21.89 -0.07 -1.01
CA ALA A 113 -22.50 1.04 -0.27
C ALA A 113 -23.78 0.61 0.47
N ALA A 114 -24.66 -0.14 -0.20
CA ALA A 114 -25.88 -0.67 0.40
C ALA A 114 -25.59 -1.64 1.56
N GLN A 115 -24.63 -2.56 1.38
CA GLN A 115 -24.18 -3.47 2.44
C GLN A 115 -23.52 -2.72 3.61
N ALA A 116 -22.79 -1.63 3.33
CA ALA A 116 -22.20 -0.79 4.38
C ALA A 116 -23.29 -0.11 5.21
N ALA A 117 -24.30 0.48 4.55
CA ALA A 117 -25.44 1.13 5.20
C ALA A 117 -26.25 0.14 6.05
N ALA A 118 -26.40 -1.10 5.59
CA ALA A 118 -27.06 -2.17 6.32
C ALA A 118 -26.21 -2.79 7.44
N GLY A 119 -24.93 -2.43 7.57
CA GLY A 119 -24.01 -3.04 8.53
C GLY A 119 -23.69 -4.51 8.25
N THR A 120 -23.93 -5.00 7.03
CA THR A 120 -23.76 -6.41 6.64
C THR A 120 -22.41 -6.71 6.02
N LEU A 121 -21.55 -5.71 5.85
CA LEU A 121 -20.21 -5.94 5.29
C LEU A 121 -19.34 -6.78 6.22
N PRO A 122 -18.66 -7.82 5.69
CA PRO A 122 -17.76 -8.61 6.50
C PRO A 122 -16.62 -7.74 7.04
N ARG A 123 -16.22 -8.00 8.29
CA ARG A 123 -15.11 -7.27 8.92
C ARG A 123 -13.81 -7.38 8.12
N VAL A 124 -13.52 -8.52 7.49
CA VAL A 124 -12.35 -8.69 6.62
C VAL A 124 -12.85 -9.20 5.27
N PRO A 125 -12.56 -8.51 4.16
CA PRO A 125 -12.89 -8.95 2.81
C PRO A 125 -12.38 -10.36 2.54
N ARG A 126 -13.16 -11.16 1.81
CA ARG A 126 -12.84 -12.55 1.47
C ARG A 126 -11.58 -12.63 0.62
N THR A 127 -11.47 -11.75 -0.38
CA THR A 127 -10.29 -11.58 -1.26
C THR A 127 -8.98 -11.28 -0.53
N LEU A 128 -9.00 -10.83 0.73
CA LEU A 128 -7.79 -10.64 1.54
C LEU A 128 -7.43 -11.86 2.41
N LYS A 129 -8.33 -12.85 2.54
CA LYS A 129 -8.09 -14.09 3.28
C LYS A 129 -7.37 -15.12 2.41
N PHE A 130 -6.89 -16.20 3.03
CA PHE A 130 -6.54 -17.42 2.30
C PHE A 130 -7.83 -18.13 1.88
N GLU A 131 -8.02 -18.30 0.58
CA GLU A 131 -9.21 -18.88 -0.02
C GLU A 131 -9.02 -20.36 -0.35
N ILE A 132 -7.83 -20.73 -0.84
CA ILE A 132 -7.57 -22.10 -1.32
C ILE A 132 -6.64 -22.88 -0.39
N THR A 133 -6.00 -22.19 0.55
CA THR A 133 -5.15 -22.82 1.55
C THR A 133 -5.95 -23.14 2.82
N PRO A 134 -6.03 -24.40 3.26
CA PRO A 134 -6.74 -24.75 4.48
C PRO A 134 -6.18 -24.03 5.71
N LYS A 135 -7.07 -23.45 6.53
CA LYS A 135 -6.69 -22.68 7.75
C LYS A 135 -5.76 -23.45 8.68
N GLN A 136 -5.94 -24.76 8.81
CA GLN A 136 -5.08 -25.61 9.64
C GLN A 136 -3.62 -25.65 9.15
N LYS A 137 -3.41 -25.67 7.83
CA LYS A 137 -2.05 -25.66 7.25
C LYS A 137 -1.37 -24.32 7.48
N THR A 138 -2.07 -23.21 7.24
CA THR A 138 -1.57 -21.87 7.53
C THR A 138 -1.26 -21.68 9.01
N LYS A 139 -2.12 -22.17 9.91
CA LYS A 139 -1.89 -22.12 11.37
C LYS A 139 -0.64 -22.90 11.77
N ARG A 140 -0.45 -24.12 11.26
CA ARG A 140 0.76 -24.93 11.54
C ARG A 140 2.02 -24.25 11.02
N ALA A 141 1.96 -23.68 9.81
CA ALA A 141 3.06 -22.92 9.25
C ALA A 141 3.43 -21.72 10.13
N LEU A 142 2.44 -20.95 10.61
CA LEU A 142 2.67 -19.83 11.52
C LEU A 142 3.28 -20.27 12.86
N ILE A 143 2.80 -21.37 13.43
CA ILE A 143 3.38 -21.93 14.66
C ILE A 143 4.85 -22.31 14.42
N LEU A 144 5.15 -22.95 13.29
CA LEU A 144 6.53 -23.30 12.92
C LEU A 144 7.39 -22.05 12.73
N SER A 145 6.87 -21.03 12.05
CA SER A 145 7.53 -19.72 11.87
C SER A 145 7.94 -19.11 13.20
N VAL A 146 7.07 -19.12 14.20
CA VAL A 146 7.36 -18.58 15.54
C VAL A 146 8.29 -19.51 16.32
N ALA A 147 8.12 -20.83 16.23
CA ALA A 147 8.96 -21.80 16.95
C ALA A 147 10.45 -21.72 16.57
N VAL A 148 10.76 -21.29 15.35
CA VAL A 148 12.12 -21.10 14.85
C VAL A 148 12.83 -19.88 15.48
N LEU A 149 12.08 -18.92 16.03
CA LEU A 149 12.65 -17.70 16.61
C LEU A 149 13.57 -17.98 17.81
N ALA A 150 13.11 -18.79 18.78
CA ALA A 150 13.84 -19.07 20.01
C ALA A 150 15.24 -19.69 19.77
N PRO A 151 15.39 -20.79 19.01
CA PRO A 151 16.72 -21.37 18.78
C PRO A 151 17.65 -20.44 18.00
N LEU A 152 17.13 -19.65 17.06
CA LEU A 152 17.96 -18.70 16.31
C LEU A 152 18.44 -17.52 17.15
N LEU A 153 17.59 -17.03 18.06
CA LEU A 153 18.00 -16.02 19.05
C LEU A 153 19.06 -16.58 20.01
N LEU A 154 18.91 -17.83 20.48
CA LEU A 154 19.87 -18.47 21.40
C LEU A 154 21.28 -18.61 20.81
N VAL A 155 21.39 -18.85 19.50
CA VAL A 155 22.70 -18.96 18.82
C VAL A 155 23.21 -17.61 18.28
N GLY A 156 22.52 -16.51 18.55
CA GLY A 156 22.90 -15.18 18.07
C GLY A 156 22.86 -15.06 16.54
N ALA A 157 21.90 -15.71 15.88
CA ALA A 157 21.77 -15.66 14.42
C ALA A 157 21.57 -14.22 13.92
N PRO A 158 22.11 -13.85 12.75
CA PRO A 158 21.88 -12.54 12.16
C PRO A 158 20.38 -12.25 11.93
N PRO A 159 19.92 -11.00 12.07
CA PRO A 159 18.50 -10.64 11.90
C PRO A 159 17.88 -11.11 10.59
N ALA A 160 18.60 -10.98 9.47
CA ALA A 160 18.14 -11.45 8.16
C ALA A 160 17.87 -12.97 8.14
N LEU A 161 18.74 -13.78 8.77
CA LEU A 161 18.56 -15.23 8.84
C LEU A 161 17.33 -15.59 9.67
N ILE A 162 17.13 -14.92 10.81
CA ILE A 162 15.93 -15.06 11.64
C ILE A 162 14.68 -14.80 10.79
N TRP A 163 14.67 -13.69 10.05
CA TRP A 163 13.56 -13.33 9.18
C TRP A 163 13.26 -14.35 8.09
N PHE A 164 14.28 -14.78 7.33
CA PHE A 164 14.07 -15.79 6.29
C PHE A 164 13.58 -17.11 6.86
N ALA A 165 14.13 -17.55 7.99
CA ALA A 165 13.73 -18.79 8.63
C ALA A 165 12.29 -18.71 9.19
N MET A 166 11.88 -17.55 9.71
CA MET A 166 10.49 -17.30 10.11
C MET A 166 9.55 -17.32 8.91
N LEU A 167 9.94 -16.77 7.75
CA LEU A 167 9.06 -16.72 6.57
C LEU A 167 9.00 -18.06 5.83
N ALA A 168 10.06 -18.87 5.86
CA ALA A 168 10.19 -20.09 5.06
C ALA A 168 8.98 -21.05 5.15
N PRO A 169 8.40 -21.35 6.33
CA PRO A 169 7.20 -22.19 6.43
C PRO A 169 5.97 -21.64 5.71
N LEU A 170 5.87 -20.31 5.55
CA LEU A 170 4.74 -19.63 4.93
C LEU A 170 4.87 -19.54 3.41
N ILE A 171 6.09 -19.52 2.87
CA ILE A 171 6.37 -19.28 1.44
C ILE A 171 5.52 -20.18 0.51
N PRO A 172 5.46 -21.51 0.67
CA PRO A 172 4.70 -22.36 -0.26
C PRO A 172 3.20 -22.01 -0.31
N TYR A 173 2.63 -21.63 0.84
CA TYR A 173 1.22 -21.26 0.97
C TYR A 173 0.94 -19.88 0.38
N VAL A 174 1.81 -18.91 0.66
CA VAL A 174 1.71 -17.56 0.10
C VAL A 174 1.86 -17.60 -1.42
N VAL A 175 2.82 -18.33 -1.97
CA VAL A 175 3.01 -18.47 -3.43
C VAL A 175 1.81 -19.14 -4.08
N LYS A 176 1.29 -20.22 -3.49
CA LYS A 176 0.09 -20.89 -3.99
C LYS A 176 -1.12 -19.95 -4.02
N GLU A 177 -1.34 -19.23 -2.93
CA GLU A 177 -2.42 -18.26 -2.79
C GLU A 177 -2.26 -17.08 -3.77
N ALA A 178 -1.05 -16.55 -3.92
CA ALA A 178 -0.74 -15.45 -4.82
C ALA A 178 -1.02 -15.82 -6.29
N ARG A 179 -0.61 -17.02 -6.74
CA ARG A 179 -0.91 -17.51 -8.10
C ARG A 179 -2.41 -17.64 -8.35
N TYR A 180 -3.15 -18.16 -7.39
CA TYR A 180 -4.60 -18.24 -7.47
C TYR A 180 -5.25 -16.85 -7.56
N LYS A 181 -4.84 -15.93 -6.70
CA LYS A 181 -5.35 -14.56 -6.70
C LYS A 181 -4.99 -13.81 -7.96
N GLN A 182 -3.79 -14.00 -8.51
CA GLN A 182 -3.40 -13.46 -9.80
C GLN A 182 -4.31 -13.97 -10.92
N ALA A 183 -4.54 -15.27 -10.98
CA ALA A 183 -5.42 -15.87 -11.99
C ALA A 183 -6.88 -15.41 -11.87
N ARG A 184 -7.36 -15.19 -10.64
CA ARG A 184 -8.77 -14.85 -10.36
C ARG A 184 -9.08 -13.35 -10.39
N TYR A 185 -8.18 -12.53 -9.85
CA TYR A 185 -8.40 -11.10 -9.60
C TYR A 185 -7.50 -10.19 -10.45
N GLY A 186 -6.59 -10.75 -11.24
CA GLY A 186 -5.75 -10.02 -12.19
C GLY A 186 -4.95 -8.89 -11.52
N VAL A 187 -5.14 -7.66 -12.00
CA VAL A 187 -4.43 -6.45 -11.53
C VAL A 187 -4.61 -6.20 -10.03
N PHE A 188 -5.72 -6.61 -9.42
CA PHE A 188 -5.90 -6.47 -7.98
C PHE A 188 -4.90 -7.30 -7.17
N ALA A 189 -4.50 -8.47 -7.67
CA ALA A 189 -3.47 -9.27 -7.00
C ALA A 189 -2.11 -8.57 -7.00
N LEU A 190 -1.78 -7.84 -8.08
CA LEU A 190 -0.59 -6.99 -8.14
C LEU A 190 -0.68 -5.86 -7.09
N PHE A 191 -1.85 -5.24 -6.94
CA PHE A 191 -2.04 -4.20 -5.92
C PHE A 191 -1.82 -4.74 -4.50
N VAL A 192 -2.34 -5.94 -4.20
CA VAL A 192 -2.09 -6.60 -2.91
C VAL A 192 -0.61 -6.93 -2.73
N LEU A 193 0.07 -7.41 -3.78
CA LEU A 193 1.52 -7.68 -3.74
C LEU A 193 2.31 -6.41 -3.43
N MET A 194 2.01 -5.29 -4.09
CA MET A 194 2.62 -4.00 -3.79
C MET A 194 2.39 -3.60 -2.33
N GLY A 195 1.17 -3.78 -1.80
CA GLY A 195 0.86 -3.55 -0.39
C GLY A 195 1.72 -4.38 0.57
N VAL A 196 1.95 -5.65 0.25
CA VAL A 196 2.82 -6.52 1.04
C VAL A 196 4.28 -6.08 0.96
N LEU A 197 4.78 -5.73 -0.22
CA LEU A 197 6.16 -5.25 -0.39
C LEU A 197 6.37 -3.93 0.37
N GLN A 198 5.42 -2.99 0.30
CA GLN A 198 5.49 -1.75 1.07
C GLN A 198 5.42 -1.99 2.58
N MET A 199 4.64 -2.99 3.02
CA MET A 199 4.61 -3.36 4.43
C MET A 199 5.98 -3.88 4.89
N LEU A 200 6.65 -4.70 4.08
CA LEU A 200 8.00 -5.19 4.40
C LEU A 200 9.02 -4.03 4.43
N HIS A 201 8.93 -3.11 3.47
CA HIS A 201 9.73 -1.88 3.42
C HIS A 201 9.50 -1.01 4.67
N MET A 202 8.24 -0.83 5.08
CA MET A 202 7.87 -0.09 6.30
C MET A 202 8.43 -0.74 7.58
N VAL A 203 8.47 -2.08 7.62
CA VAL A 203 9.07 -2.82 8.75
C VAL A 203 10.57 -2.58 8.80
N GLU A 204 11.27 -2.57 7.66
CA GLU A 204 12.70 -2.25 7.60
C GLU A 204 12.99 -0.88 8.22
N HIS A 205 12.25 0.16 7.81
CA HIS A 205 12.40 1.50 8.39
C HIS A 205 11.99 1.59 9.85
N SER A 206 11.01 0.80 10.29
CA SER A 206 10.63 0.73 11.71
C SER A 206 11.77 0.16 12.55
N VAL A 207 12.49 -0.82 12.03
CA VAL A 207 13.69 -1.36 12.68
C VAL A 207 14.83 -0.34 12.66
N GLN A 208 15.07 0.34 11.55
CA GLN A 208 16.08 1.41 11.47
C GLN A 208 15.80 2.54 12.48
N VAL A 209 14.59 3.11 12.48
CA VAL A 209 14.22 4.16 13.46
C VAL A 209 14.35 3.64 14.90
N GLY A 210 13.95 2.39 15.15
CA GLY A 210 14.12 1.75 16.46
C GLY A 210 15.59 1.59 16.86
N GLN A 211 16.46 1.20 15.93
CA GLN A 211 17.91 1.12 16.15
C GLN A 211 18.48 2.51 16.43
N LEU A 212 18.10 3.52 15.67
CA LEU A 212 18.54 4.91 15.84
C LEU A 212 18.17 5.46 17.23
N VAL A 213 16.95 5.19 17.71
CA VAL A 213 16.53 5.51 19.08
C VAL A 213 17.39 4.75 20.10
N ALA A 214 17.63 3.46 19.89
CA ALA A 214 18.44 2.63 20.78
C ALA A 214 19.92 3.00 20.80
N THR A 215 20.43 3.65 19.74
CA THR A 215 21.83 4.06 19.58
C THR A 215 22.06 5.55 19.72
N ALA A 216 21.08 6.28 20.30
CA ALA A 216 21.18 7.72 20.57
C ALA A 216 21.56 8.56 19.32
N GLY A 217 20.96 8.24 18.18
CA GLY A 217 21.14 9.00 16.94
C GLY A 217 22.34 8.57 16.09
N ASP A 218 23.02 7.48 16.44
CA ASP A 218 24.13 6.93 15.66
C ASP A 218 23.62 6.13 14.45
N LEU A 219 23.65 6.80 13.29
CA LEU A 219 23.22 6.24 12.00
C LEU A 219 24.08 5.04 11.57
N SER A 220 25.36 5.00 11.98
CA SER A 220 26.27 3.89 11.65
C SER A 220 25.90 2.57 12.32
N ARG A 221 24.86 2.57 13.17
CA ARG A 221 24.32 1.39 13.86
C ARG A 221 22.87 1.10 13.51
N SER A 222 22.30 1.84 12.57
CA SER A 222 20.89 1.77 12.15
C SER A 222 20.78 1.19 10.73
N HIS A 223 21.01 -0.10 10.58
CA HIS A 223 21.05 -0.78 9.26
C HIS A 223 19.80 -1.61 8.92
N GLY A 224 18.76 -1.61 9.76
CA GLY A 224 17.56 -2.41 9.53
C GLY A 224 17.79 -3.90 9.77
N ILE A 225 16.94 -4.74 9.17
CA ILE A 225 17.02 -6.21 9.24
C ILE A 225 17.99 -6.73 8.18
N PHE A 226 17.97 -6.13 6.99
CA PHE A 226 18.71 -6.62 5.83
C PHE A 226 20.06 -5.92 5.64
N GLY A 227 20.41 -4.95 6.48
CA GLY A 227 21.74 -4.36 6.57
C GLY A 227 22.08 -3.44 5.38
N GLN A 228 22.24 -4.05 4.21
CA GLN A 228 22.68 -3.44 2.95
C GLN A 228 21.54 -2.99 2.04
N LEU A 229 20.27 -3.16 2.40
CA LEU A 229 19.19 -2.51 1.65
C LEU A 229 19.12 -0.99 1.90
N ASP A 230 20.00 -0.47 2.77
CA ASP A 230 20.17 0.96 3.09
C ASP A 230 20.81 1.80 1.96
N PHE A 231 20.86 1.28 0.73
CA PHE A 231 21.37 2.04 -0.40
C PHE A 231 20.27 2.90 -1.01
N GLU A 232 20.63 4.14 -1.37
CA GLU A 232 19.75 5.06 -2.09
C GLU A 232 19.16 4.43 -3.35
N ALA A 233 19.94 3.58 -4.04
CA ALA A 233 19.49 2.88 -5.24
C ALA A 233 18.31 1.92 -4.99
N VAL A 234 18.25 1.25 -3.84
CA VAL A 234 17.15 0.34 -3.51
C VAL A 234 15.87 1.13 -3.23
N HIS A 235 15.99 2.22 -2.47
CA HIS A 235 14.89 3.14 -2.20
C HIS A 235 14.35 3.72 -3.50
N PHE A 236 15.23 4.31 -4.32
CA PHE A 236 14.89 4.86 -5.62
C PHE A 236 14.13 3.84 -6.49
N ILE A 237 14.68 2.64 -6.72
CA ILE A 237 14.01 1.64 -7.57
C ILE A 237 12.64 1.24 -6.99
N THR A 238 12.57 1.02 -5.68
CA THR A 238 11.34 0.55 -5.04
C THR A 238 10.26 1.63 -5.05
N ASP A 239 10.62 2.86 -4.70
CA ASP A 239 9.70 4.01 -4.66
C ASP A 239 9.24 4.42 -6.06
N THR A 240 10.13 4.41 -7.06
CA THR A 240 9.77 4.66 -8.46
C THR A 240 8.79 3.59 -8.97
N LEU A 241 9.05 2.31 -8.69
CA LEU A 241 8.15 1.22 -9.08
C LEU A 241 6.80 1.30 -8.36
N LEU A 242 6.80 1.68 -7.09
CA LEU A 242 5.58 1.94 -6.33
C LEU A 242 4.79 3.10 -6.93
N TRP A 243 5.44 4.24 -7.21
CA TRP A 243 4.84 5.43 -7.79
C TRP A 243 4.22 5.14 -9.17
N ILE A 244 4.97 4.50 -10.07
CA ILE A 244 4.47 4.06 -11.38
C ILE A 244 3.32 3.07 -11.20
N GLY A 245 3.46 2.08 -10.31
CA GLY A 245 2.44 1.09 -10.04
C GLY A 245 1.13 1.70 -9.54
N LEU A 246 1.20 2.66 -8.60
CA LEU A 246 0.05 3.39 -8.09
C LEU A 246 -0.59 4.24 -9.19
N GLY A 247 0.20 4.96 -10.00
CA GLY A 247 -0.29 5.69 -11.16
C GLY A 247 -0.99 4.79 -12.17
N LEU A 248 -0.42 3.62 -12.47
CA LEU A 248 -1.03 2.60 -13.32
C LEU A 248 -2.32 2.07 -12.69
N LEU A 249 -2.37 1.79 -11.39
CA LEU A 249 -3.59 1.31 -10.71
C LEU A 249 -4.69 2.36 -10.69
N VAL A 250 -4.36 3.64 -10.49
CA VAL A 250 -5.29 4.77 -10.64
C VAL A 250 -5.85 4.79 -12.08
N THR A 251 -5.05 4.41 -13.07
CA THR A 251 -5.52 4.31 -14.46
C THR A 251 -6.27 3.00 -14.80
N ILE A 252 -5.89 1.96 -14.10
CA ILE A 252 -6.38 0.59 -13.97
C ILE A 252 -7.85 0.46 -13.57
N LEU A 253 -8.02 0.76 -12.30
CA LEU A 253 -9.20 0.54 -11.52
C LEU A 253 -10.22 1.59 -11.95
N ARG A 254 -11.31 1.11 -12.53
CA ARG A 254 -12.32 1.96 -13.19
C ARG A 254 -13.10 2.81 -12.20
N GLU A 255 -13.10 2.43 -10.93
CA GLU A 255 -13.83 3.13 -9.88
C GLU A 255 -12.93 4.11 -9.15
N ARG A 256 -13.50 5.25 -8.75
CA ARG A 256 -12.79 6.23 -7.94
C ARG A 256 -12.55 5.64 -6.55
N ASN A 257 -11.30 5.27 -6.30
CA ASN A 257 -10.79 4.93 -4.99
C ASN A 257 -10.02 6.16 -4.48
N VAL A 258 -10.65 6.94 -3.59
CA VAL A 258 -10.07 8.20 -3.09
C VAL A 258 -8.76 7.95 -2.33
N TRP A 259 -8.69 6.85 -1.58
CA TRP A 259 -7.50 6.47 -0.84
C TRP A 259 -6.33 6.11 -1.74
N LEU A 260 -6.60 5.52 -2.90
CA LEU A 260 -5.57 5.25 -3.91
C LEU A 260 -5.00 6.56 -4.49
N TRP A 261 -5.85 7.57 -4.69
CA TRP A 261 -5.39 8.90 -5.11
C TRP A 261 -4.55 9.58 -4.04
N ILE A 262 -4.96 9.51 -2.78
CA ILE A 262 -4.18 10.05 -1.65
C ILE A 262 -2.81 9.36 -1.60
N ALA A 263 -2.77 8.02 -1.69
CA ALA A 263 -1.52 7.27 -1.74
C ALA A 263 -0.63 7.69 -2.92
N PHE A 264 -1.21 7.86 -4.12
CA PHE A 264 -0.49 8.29 -5.31
C PHE A 264 0.06 9.72 -5.20
N ILE A 265 -0.70 10.65 -4.62
CA ILE A 265 -0.24 12.02 -4.36
C ILE A 265 0.92 12.01 -3.36
N ALA A 266 0.79 11.27 -2.25
CA ALA A 266 1.84 11.13 -1.25
C ALA A 266 3.11 10.49 -1.87
N ALA A 267 2.95 9.44 -2.67
CA ALA A 267 4.05 8.78 -3.37
C ALA A 267 4.72 9.71 -4.39
N SER A 268 3.95 10.62 -5.02
CA SER A 268 4.50 11.62 -5.93
C SER A 268 5.40 12.61 -5.18
N LEU A 269 4.97 13.10 -4.01
CA LEU A 269 5.81 13.98 -3.19
C LEU A 269 7.10 13.28 -2.73
N HIS A 270 6.97 12.03 -2.30
CA HIS A 270 8.09 11.20 -1.85
C HIS A 270 9.07 10.89 -3.00
N GLU A 271 8.58 10.62 -4.21
CA GLU A 271 9.41 10.35 -5.39
C GLU A 271 10.30 11.54 -5.79
N VAL A 272 9.85 12.78 -5.57
CA VAL A 272 10.69 13.98 -5.83
C VAL A 272 11.96 13.95 -4.99
N GLU A 273 11.85 13.56 -3.73
CA GLU A 273 12.98 13.42 -2.81
C GLU A 273 13.97 12.37 -3.32
N HIS A 274 13.49 11.20 -3.74
CA HIS A 274 14.35 10.11 -4.21
C HIS A 274 15.00 10.39 -5.57
N LEU A 275 14.33 11.09 -6.48
CA LEU A 275 14.97 11.54 -7.72
C LEU A 275 16.16 12.47 -7.43
N TYR A 276 16.00 13.37 -6.47
CA TYR A 276 17.07 14.28 -6.04
C TYR A 276 18.22 13.54 -5.37
N LEU A 277 17.92 12.72 -4.36
CA LEU A 277 18.93 11.98 -3.61
C LEU A 277 19.66 10.94 -4.46
N PHE A 278 18.94 10.25 -5.35
CA PHE A 278 19.55 9.31 -6.29
C PHE A 278 20.48 10.03 -7.28
N TRP A 279 20.09 11.20 -7.78
CA TRP A 279 20.97 11.99 -8.64
C TRP A 279 22.26 12.38 -7.90
N LEU A 280 22.15 12.89 -6.67
CA LEU A 280 23.34 13.22 -5.85
C LEU A 280 24.21 11.98 -5.62
N HIS A 281 23.60 10.86 -5.26
CA HIS A 281 24.33 9.61 -4.99
C HIS A 281 25.15 9.15 -6.20
N ILE A 282 24.63 9.31 -7.42
CA ILE A 282 25.29 8.86 -8.66
C ILE A 282 26.27 9.91 -9.21
N PHE A 283 25.90 11.19 -9.21
CA PHE A 283 26.62 12.24 -9.93
C PHE A 283 27.43 13.18 -9.03
N ASP A 284 27.13 13.27 -7.74
CA ASP A 284 27.82 14.13 -6.77
C ASP A 284 27.90 13.48 -5.38
N ASN A 285 28.52 12.30 -5.35
CA ASN A 285 28.58 11.50 -4.13
C ASN A 285 29.38 12.20 -3.00
N ASN A 286 30.29 13.11 -3.33
CA ASN A 286 31.01 13.90 -2.33
C ASN A 286 30.06 14.84 -1.60
N PHE A 287 29.22 15.58 -2.33
CA PHE A 287 28.18 16.41 -1.72
C PHE A 287 27.16 15.58 -0.95
N TYR A 288 26.73 14.45 -1.51
CA TYR A 288 25.84 13.50 -0.84
C TYR A 288 26.37 13.11 0.55
N LEU A 289 27.63 12.68 0.63
CA LEU A 289 28.29 12.27 1.88
C LEU A 289 28.60 13.45 2.83
N ALA A 290 28.77 14.67 2.30
CA ALA A 290 29.01 15.88 3.10
C ALA A 290 27.75 16.44 3.80
N GLY A 291 26.59 15.79 3.64
CA GLY A 291 25.33 16.21 4.24
C GLY A 291 24.21 16.44 3.22
N GLY A 292 24.49 16.33 1.92
CA GLY A 292 23.48 16.38 0.86
C GLY A 292 22.44 15.27 0.96
N PHE A 293 22.77 14.17 1.64
CA PHE A 293 21.83 13.09 1.96
C PHE A 293 20.63 13.55 2.82
N ASN A 294 20.69 14.73 3.46
CA ASN A 294 19.54 15.32 4.15
C ASN A 294 18.38 15.66 3.19
N GLY A 295 18.66 15.76 1.89
CA GLY A 295 17.65 15.83 0.86
C GLY A 295 17.03 17.22 0.70
N ILE A 296 15.79 17.26 0.21
CA ILE A 296 15.10 18.54 -0.04
C ILE A 296 14.43 19.01 1.24
N MET A 297 13.64 18.13 1.87
CA MET A 297 12.79 18.49 3.00
C MET A 297 13.35 18.05 4.35
N GLY A 298 14.47 17.31 4.41
CA GLY A 298 15.07 16.96 5.70
C GLY A 298 15.65 18.17 6.43
N HIS A 299 16.02 17.98 7.69
CA HIS A 299 16.66 19.02 8.49
C HIS A 299 17.98 19.50 7.83
N ASN A 300 18.09 20.81 7.56
CA ASN A 300 19.15 21.42 6.73
C ASN A 300 19.18 20.93 5.26
N GLY A 301 18.07 20.41 4.75
CA GLY A 301 17.88 20.21 3.31
C GLY A 301 17.60 21.51 2.56
N ILE A 302 17.41 21.40 1.25
CA ILE A 302 17.14 22.52 0.33
C ILE A 302 16.02 23.46 0.80
N ILE A 303 14.88 22.88 1.17
CA ILE A 303 13.74 23.60 1.75
C ILE A 303 13.80 23.53 3.27
N GLY A 304 14.22 22.38 3.80
CA GLY A 304 14.33 22.15 5.23
C GLY A 304 13.03 21.71 5.89
N SER A 305 13.16 21.02 7.03
CA SER A 305 12.10 20.82 8.01
C SER A 305 12.69 20.58 9.41
N PRO A 306 11.85 20.46 10.45
CA PRO A 306 12.32 20.06 11.78
C PRO A 306 12.75 18.59 11.89
N LEU A 307 12.53 17.75 10.87
CA LEU A 307 12.81 16.32 10.93
C LEU A 307 14.11 15.98 10.21
N ASP A 308 15.02 15.30 10.89
CA ASP A 308 16.15 14.65 10.23
C ASP A 308 15.65 13.61 9.21
N ARG A 309 16.42 13.39 8.16
CA ARG A 309 16.03 12.59 6.99
C ARG A 309 15.47 11.20 7.34
N PRO A 310 16.01 10.39 8.28
CA PRO A 310 15.41 9.10 8.63
C PRO A 310 13.98 9.22 9.15
N TYR A 311 13.67 10.24 9.96
CA TYR A 311 12.34 10.47 10.51
C TYR A 311 11.37 11.00 9.45
N LEU A 312 11.85 11.89 8.58
CA LEU A 312 11.07 12.38 7.45
C LEU A 312 10.73 11.26 6.47
N HIS A 313 11.71 10.43 6.12
CA HIS A 313 11.53 9.31 5.21
C HIS A 313 10.60 8.24 5.78
N TYR A 314 10.67 7.97 7.09
CA TYR A 314 9.67 7.15 7.79
C TYR A 314 8.25 7.74 7.66
N THR A 315 8.13 9.06 7.79
CA THR A 315 6.86 9.78 7.65
C THR A 315 6.30 9.63 6.24
N TYR A 316 7.11 9.84 5.21
CA TYR A 316 6.71 9.64 3.82
C TYR A 316 6.16 8.24 3.58
N ASN A 317 6.92 7.23 4.00
CA ASN A 317 6.49 5.84 3.88
C ASN A 317 5.15 5.59 4.57
N LEU A 318 4.92 6.17 5.75
CA LEU A 318 3.66 6.02 6.47
C LEU A 318 2.48 6.68 5.74
N ILE A 319 2.64 7.91 5.26
CA ILE A 319 1.57 8.64 4.55
C ILE A 319 1.27 8.07 3.17
N VAL A 320 2.17 7.28 2.59
CA VAL A 320 1.91 6.46 1.40
C VAL A 320 1.23 5.15 1.80
N PHE A 321 1.79 4.44 2.76
CA PHE A 321 1.40 3.09 3.14
C PHE A 321 -0.02 3.01 3.73
N VAL A 322 -0.37 3.93 4.65
CA VAL A 322 -1.67 3.89 5.33
C VAL A 322 -2.83 4.11 4.34
N PRO A 323 -2.86 5.17 3.51
CA PRO A 323 -3.83 5.31 2.44
C PRO A 323 -3.85 4.13 1.47
N MET A 324 -2.69 3.56 1.14
CA MET A 324 -2.62 2.40 0.26
C MET A 324 -3.31 1.16 0.86
N LEU A 325 -3.12 0.86 2.14
CA LEU A 325 -3.81 -0.26 2.80
C LEU A 325 -5.33 -0.09 2.79
N ILE A 326 -5.80 1.14 3.02
CA ILE A 326 -7.24 1.45 2.99
C ILE A 326 -7.77 1.32 1.56
N ALA A 327 -6.99 1.76 0.57
CA ALA A 327 -7.32 1.61 -0.84
C ALA A 327 -7.43 0.12 -1.24
N ILE A 328 -6.48 -0.72 -0.82
CA ILE A 328 -6.52 -2.18 -1.03
C ILE A 328 -7.77 -2.76 -0.39
N TRP A 329 -8.08 -2.36 0.84
CA TRP A 329 -9.25 -2.83 1.56
C TRP A 329 -10.57 -2.46 0.88
N ASP A 330 -10.70 -1.23 0.41
CA ASP A 330 -11.88 -0.76 -0.29
C ASP A 330 -12.03 -1.41 -1.67
N GLU A 331 -10.94 -1.65 -2.40
CA GLU A 331 -11.01 -2.40 -3.66
C GLU A 331 -11.31 -3.88 -3.43
N ALA A 332 -10.78 -4.49 -2.37
CA ALA A 332 -11.06 -5.88 -2.00
C ALA A 332 -12.56 -6.16 -1.82
N ARG A 333 -13.29 -5.24 -1.18
CA ARG A 333 -14.75 -5.34 -1.01
C ARG A 333 -15.48 -5.34 -2.35
N ARG A 334 -14.99 -4.54 -3.30
CA ARG A 334 -15.57 -4.47 -4.65
C ARG A 334 -15.24 -5.73 -5.44
N MET A 335 -14.04 -6.29 -5.27
CA MET A 335 -13.66 -7.58 -5.84
C MET A 335 -14.52 -8.73 -5.31
N ASP A 336 -14.88 -8.72 -4.03
CA ASP A 336 -15.77 -9.74 -3.45
C ASP A 336 -17.15 -9.75 -4.14
N VAL A 337 -17.68 -8.57 -4.48
CA VAL A 337 -18.96 -8.44 -5.21
C VAL A 337 -18.81 -8.83 -6.68
N ARG A 338 -17.74 -8.41 -7.36
CA ARG A 338 -17.49 -8.74 -8.77
C ARG A 338 -17.19 -10.22 -9.00
N HIS A 339 -16.60 -10.89 -8.00
CA HIS A 339 -16.17 -12.29 -8.09
C HIS A 339 -16.75 -13.10 -6.92
N PRO A 340 -18.08 -13.33 -6.91
CA PRO A 340 -18.73 -14.07 -5.84
C PRO A 340 -18.12 -15.48 -5.70
N GLN A 341 -18.21 -16.01 -4.49
CA GLN A 341 -17.71 -17.35 -4.19
C GLN A 341 -18.48 -18.39 -5.02
N PRO A 342 -17.82 -19.42 -5.59
CA PRO A 342 -18.52 -20.49 -6.29
C PRO A 342 -19.52 -21.16 -5.35
N ALA A 343 -20.72 -21.48 -5.84
CA ALA A 343 -21.78 -22.11 -5.03
C ALA A 343 -21.31 -23.41 -4.35
N SER A 344 -20.45 -24.19 -5.02
CA SER A 344 -19.85 -25.41 -4.47
C SER A 344 -18.97 -25.17 -3.23
N ALA A 345 -18.35 -24.00 -3.12
CA ALA A 345 -17.54 -23.63 -1.95
C ALA A 345 -18.37 -23.02 -0.82
N GLN A 346 -19.61 -22.60 -1.08
CA GLN A 346 -20.55 -22.15 -0.03
C GLN A 346 -21.19 -23.34 0.70
N ALA A 347 -21.42 -24.46 0.00
CA ALA A 347 -22.02 -25.65 0.59
C ALA A 347 -21.08 -26.46 1.52
N ALA A 348 -19.78 -26.17 1.50
CA ALA A 348 -18.75 -26.94 2.21
C ALA A 348 -18.19 -26.25 3.47
N GLY A 349 -18.66 -25.04 3.79
CA GLY A 349 -18.26 -24.27 4.97
C GLY A 349 -19.42 -24.12 5.94
#